data_AF-A0A2P7B2K7-F1
#
_entry.id   AF-A0A2P7B2K7-F1
#
_cell.length_a   1.000
_cell.length_b   1.000
_cell.length_c   1.000
_cell.angle_alpha   90.00
_cell.angle_beta   90.00
_cell.angle_gamma   90.00
#
_symmetry.space_group_name_H-M   'P 1'
#
loop_
_entity.id
_entity.type
_entity.pdbx_description
1 polymer ?
#
loop_
_entity_poly.entity_id
_entity_poly.type
_entity_poly.pdbx_seq_one_letter_code
_entity_poly.pdbx_strand_id
1 'polypeptide(L)' 'MMNIVRTAIREIFGMFIDDGALALWSMILIFLVAAAVEFGGLPGLAGGIMLLAGCILILAESTFRAARKKPQGQRRSELD' A
#
# COMPACT_ATOMS: atom_id res chain seq x y z
N MET A 1 11.64 11.17 -28.44
CA MET A 1 10.70 11.92 -27.56
C MET A 1 9.52 11.08 -27.06
N MET A 2 9.10 10.00 -27.75
CA MET A 2 8.02 9.10 -27.31
C MET A 2 8.39 8.08 -26.20
N ASN A 3 9.69 7.88 -25.92
CA ASN A 3 10.12 6.91 -24.91
C ASN A 3 10.04 7.45 -23.46
N ILE A 4 10.20 8.76 -23.26
CA ILE A 4 10.22 9.34 -21.91
C ILE A 4 8.86 9.20 -21.23
N VAL A 5 7.77 9.46 -21.95
CA VAL A 5 6.40 9.30 -21.42
C VAL A 5 6.13 7.83 -21.09
N ARG A 6 6.55 6.90 -21.96
CA ARG A 6 6.38 5.46 -21.73
C ARG A 6 7.19 4.96 -20.54
N THR A 7 8.41 5.46 -20.36
CA THR A 7 9.27 5.13 -19.22
C THR A 7 8.72 5.72 -17.93
N ALA A 8 8.30 6.99 -17.93
CA ALA A 8 7.70 7.62 -16.77
C ALA A 8 6.41 6.89 -16.32
N ILE A 9 5.53 6.53 -17.26
CA ILE A 9 4.34 5.72 -16.95
C ILE A 9 4.76 4.37 -16.35
N ARG A 10 5.79 3.71 -16.90
CA ARG A 10 6.24 2.40 -16.40
C ARG A 10 6.92 2.48 -15.04
N GLU A 11 7.67 3.53 -14.74
CA GLU A 11 8.23 3.78 -13.40
C GLU A 11 7.15 4.12 -12.39
N ILE A 12 6.17 4.95 -12.76
CA ILE A 12 5.03 5.26 -11.88
C ILE A 12 4.26 3.98 -11.58
N PHE A 13 3.86 3.21 -12.61
CA PHE A 13 3.19 1.92 -12.41
C PHE A 13 4.07 0.91 -11.67
N GLY A 14 5.39 0.91 -11.91
CA GLY A 14 6.35 0.07 -11.20
C GLY A 14 6.39 0.40 -9.70
N MET A 15 6.36 1.68 -9.34
CA MET A 15 6.33 2.13 -7.95
C MET A 15 4.99 1.77 -7.28
N PHE A 16 3.86 1.92 -7.97
CA PHE A 16 2.54 1.50 -7.48
C PHE A 16 2.39 -0.03 -7.34
N ILE A 17 3.05 -0.81 -8.22
CA ILE A 17 3.04 -2.28 -8.21
C ILE A 17 3.96 -2.84 -7.12
N ASP A 18 5.09 -2.20 -6.84
CA ASP A 18 5.96 -2.55 -5.70
C ASP A 18 5.25 -2.24 -4.37
N ASP A 19 4.43 -1.18 -4.35
CA ASP A 19 3.43 -0.90 -3.31
C ASP A 19 2.14 -1.75 -3.44
N GLY A 20 2.06 -2.71 -4.36
CA GLY A 20 0.86 -3.52 -4.60
C GLY A 20 0.39 -4.30 -3.36
N ALA A 21 1.31 -4.63 -2.46
CA ALA A 21 0.97 -5.15 -1.14
C ALA A 21 0.19 -4.13 -0.30
N LEU A 22 0.63 -2.86 -0.27
CA LEU A 22 -0.04 -1.75 0.42
C LEU A 22 -1.45 -1.52 -0.16
N ALA A 23 -1.59 -1.56 -1.49
CA ALA A 23 -2.87 -1.40 -2.16
C ALA A 23 -3.86 -2.50 -1.78
N LEU A 24 -3.41 -3.76 -1.73
CA LEU A 24 -4.23 -4.89 -1.30
C LEU A 24 -4.67 -4.77 0.16
N TRP A 25 -3.76 -4.39 1.07
CA TRP A 25 -4.08 -4.15 2.48
C TRP A 25 -5.12 -3.04 2.64
N SER A 26 -4.96 -1.93 1.92
CA SER A 26 -5.90 -0.82 1.94
C SER A 26 -7.28 -1.22 1.40
N MET A 27 -7.32 -2.00 0.31
CA MET A 27 -8.59 -2.48 -0.25
C MET A 27 -9.34 -3.39 0.73
N ILE A 28 -8.64 -4.30 1.42
CA ILE A 28 -9.22 -5.17 2.46
C ILE A 28 -9.76 -4.35 3.63
N LEU A 29 -9.00 -3.35 4.08
CA LEU A 29 -9.43 -2.45 5.16
C LEU A 29 -10.68 -1.66 4.78
N ILE A 30 -10.71 -1.07 3.58
CA ILE A 30 -11.87 -0.35 3.08
C ILE A 30 -13.09 -1.27 3.07
N PHE A 31 -12.94 -2.51 2.60
CA PHE A 31 -14.03 -3.49 2.56
C PHE A 31 -14.53 -3.84 3.97
N LEU A 32 -13.61 -4.04 4.93
CA LEU A 32 -13.95 -4.29 6.33
C LEU A 32 -14.65 -3.11 6.99
N VAL A 33 -14.18 -1.88 6.76
CA VAL A 33 -14.78 -0.68 7.35
C VAL A 33 -16.13 -0.39 6.71
N ALA A 34 -16.26 -0.55 5.39
CA ALA A 34 -17.55 -0.42 4.70
C ALA A 34 -18.57 -1.43 5.23
N ALA A 35 -18.18 -2.70 5.39
CA ALA A 35 -19.03 -3.71 5.99
C ALA A 35 -19.40 -3.37 7.45
N ALA A 36 -18.45 -2.88 8.25
CA ALA A 36 -18.72 -2.48 9.63
C ALA A 36 -19.68 -1.29 9.73
N VAL A 37 -19.63 -0.33 8.80
CA VAL A 37 -20.54 0.83 8.78
C VAL A 37 -21.91 0.42 8.26
N GLU A 38 -21.97 -0.32 7.15
CA GLU A 38 -23.23 -0.70 6.50
C GLU A 38 -24.03 -1.72 7.32
N PHE A 39 -23.38 -2.74 7.88
CA PHE A 39 -24.05 -3.78 8.68
C PHE A 39 -24.11 -3.46 10.17
N GLY A 40 -23.20 -2.62 10.69
CA GLY A 40 -23.12 -2.28 12.12
C GLY A 40 -23.97 -1.09 12.55
N GLY A 41 -24.56 -0.33 11.61
CA GLY A 41 -25.36 0.85 11.92
C GLY A 41 -24.55 1.98 12.58
N LEU A 42 -23.22 1.95 12.45
CA LEU A 42 -22.36 2.99 13.02
C LEU A 42 -22.63 4.33 12.32
N PRO A 43 -22.63 5.45 13.07
CA PRO A 43 -22.72 6.77 12.45
C PRO A 43 -21.56 6.96 11.48
N GLY A 44 -21.85 7.41 10.25
CA GLY A 44 -20.87 7.49 9.16
C GLY A 44 -19.60 8.29 9.51
N LEU A 45 -19.69 9.23 10.45
CA LEU A 45 -18.54 9.97 10.97
C LEU A 45 -17.54 9.07 11.72
N ALA A 46 -18.05 8.14 12.55
CA ALA A 46 -17.22 7.17 13.25
C ALA A 46 -16.58 6.18 12.26
N GLY A 47 -17.34 5.76 11.24
CA GLY A 47 -16.82 4.97 10.13
C GLY A 47 -15.67 5.65 9.40
N GLY A 48 -15.83 6.94 9.07
CA GLY A 48 -14.79 7.74 8.42
C GLY A 48 -13.53 7.89 9.26
N ILE A 49 -13.65 8.11 10.57
CA ILE A 49 -12.49 8.18 11.48
C ILE A 49 -11.79 6.82 11.57
N MET A 50 -12.55 5.72 11.65
CA MET A 50 -12.01 4.36 11.67
C MET A 50 -11.22 4.04 10.39
N LEU A 51 -11.75 4.46 9.23
CA LEU A 51 -11.12 4.29 7.92
C LEU A 51 -9.83 5.11 7.82
N LEU A 52 -9.88 6.37 8.25
CA LEU A 52 -8.71 7.25 8.24
C LEU A 52 -7.59 6.72 9.14
N ALA A 53 -7.93 6.30 10.37
CA ALA A 53 -6.97 5.72 11.29
C ALA A 53 -6.38 4.41 10.75
N GLY A 54 -7.22 3.52 10.19
CA GLY A 54 -6.76 2.28 9.59
C GLY A 54 -5.84 2.50 8.38
N CYS A 55 -6.15 3.48 7.52
CA CYS A 55 -5.31 3.83 6.38
C CYS A 55 -3.92 4.31 6.84
N ILE A 56 -3.86 5.18 7.85
CA ILE A 56 -2.58 5.65 8.42
C ILE A 56 -1.79 4.47 8.99
N LEU A 57 -2.46 3.54 9.68
CA LEU A 57 -1.81 2.37 10.27
C LEU A 57 -1.19 1.45 9.20
N ILE A 58 -1.92 1.18 8.12
CA ILE A 58 -1.44 0.37 6.99
C ILE A 58 -0.26 1.04 6.29
N LEU A 59 -0.34 2.36 6.08
CA LEU A 59 0.77 3.14 5.54
C LEU A 59 2.01 3.04 6.42
N ALA A 60 1.84 3.22 7.73
CA ALA A 60 2.91 3.10 8.69
C ALA A 60 3.51 1.69 8.71
N GLU A 61 2.69 0.64 8.71
CA GLU A 61 3.19 -0.73 8.75
C GLU A 61 3.96 -1.09 7.48
N SER A 62 3.49 -0.65 6.31
CA SER A 62 4.17 -0.87 5.04
C SER A 62 5.50 -0.12 4.96
N THR A 63 5.54 1.15 5.37
CA THR A 63 6.80 1.90 5.43
C THR A 63 7.76 1.32 6.46
N PHE A 64 7.28 0.85 7.60
CA PHE A 64 8.12 0.21 8.63
C PHE A 64 8.65 -1.14 8.17
N ARG A 65 7.83 -1.93 7.46
CA ARG A 65 8.23 -3.20 6.85
C ARG A 65 9.21 -2.99 5.70
N ALA A 66 9.02 -1.96 4.87
CA ALA A 66 9.94 -1.58 3.81
C ALA A 66 11.28 -1.09 4.38
N ALA A 67 11.25 -0.27 5.43
CA ALA A 67 12.46 0.18 6.13
C ALA A 67 13.22 -0.97 6.81
N ARG A 68 12.50 -2.00 7.31
CA ARG A 68 13.11 -3.20 7.89
C ARG A 68 13.62 -4.21 6.86
N LYS A 69 13.04 -4.24 5.65
CA LYS A 69 13.59 -5.00 4.53
C LYS A 69 14.88 -4.29 4.10
N LYS A 70 16.01 -4.68 4.69
CA LYS A 70 17.34 -4.37 4.12
C LYS A 70 17.33 -4.74 2.63
N PRO A 71 17.95 -3.96 1.74
CA PRO A 71 18.03 -4.29 0.32
C PRO A 71 18.72 -5.63 0.16
N GLN A 72 17.94 -6.70 0.04
CA GLN A 72 18.40 -8.08 -0.07
C GLN A 72 18.70 -8.38 -1.54
N GLY A 73 19.56 -7.54 -2.13
CA GLY A 73 20.02 -7.63 -3.52
C GLY A 73 21.54 -7.74 -3.65
N GLN A 74 22.30 -7.81 -2.55
CA GLN A 74 23.77 -7.81 -2.58
C GLN A 74 24.34 -9.01 -1.81
N ARG A 75 23.89 -10.22 -2.16
CA ARG A 75 24.50 -11.50 -1.72
C ARG A 75 24.34 -12.59 -2.79
N ARG A 76 24.57 -12.26 -4.06
CA ARG A 76 24.61 -13.26 -5.14
C ARG A 76 25.57 -12.97 -6.30
N SER A 77 26.50 -12.03 -6.14
CA SER A 77 27.52 -11.73 -7.16
C SER A 77 28.96 -11.83 -6.63
N GLU A 78 29.16 -12.42 -5.44
CA GLU A 78 30.51 -12.77 -4.93
C GLU A 78 30.80 -14.28 -5.00
N LEU A 79 29.93 -15.07 -5.64
CA LEU A 79 30.03 -16.53 -5.68
C LEU A 79 29.85 -17.19 -7.06
N ASP A 80 29.76 -16.41 -8.14
CA ASP A 80 29.77 -16.93 -9.53
C ASP A 80 30.71 -16.11 -10.42
#